data_AF-R7J4W4-F1
#
_entry.id   AF-R7J4W4-F1
#
_cell.length_a   1.000
_cell.length_b   1.000
_cell.length_c   1.000
_cell.angle_alpha   90.00
_cell.angle_beta   90.00
_cell.angle_gamma   90.00
#
_symmetry.space_group_name_H-M   'P 1'
#
loop_
_entity.id
_entity.type
_entity.pdbx_description
1 polymer ?
#
loop_
_entity_poly.entity_id
_entity_poly.type
_entity_poly.pdbx_seq_one_letter_code
_entity_poly.pdbx_strand_id
1 'polypeptide(L)'
;MNIPQVWDELEQNLIKWRDNLPEFPEFNFDISPLESFEEIKNLSNNEWRKILSNEKIIDEVFPVIFPEKQTLKLLYNEFKTRYEMTPKIKAYAAISEMLKKVTLS
;
A
#
# COMPACT_ATOMS: atom_id res chain seq x y z
N MET A 1 15.87 -15.78 -45.47
CA MET A 1 15.28 -15.61 -44.12
C MET A 1 13.86 -16.15 -44.20
N ASN A 2 13.54 -17.21 -43.47
CA ASN A 2 12.23 -17.86 -43.55
C ASN A 2 11.30 -17.19 -42.53
N ILE A 3 10.40 -16.33 -43.02
CA ILE A 3 9.50 -15.48 -42.21
C ILE A 3 8.67 -16.27 -41.17
N PRO A 4 8.18 -17.50 -41.44
CA PRO A 4 7.44 -18.29 -40.46
C PRO A 4 8.26 -18.67 -39.22
N GLN A 5 9.54 -19.01 -39.39
CA GLN A 5 10.40 -19.41 -38.28
C GLN A 5 10.67 -18.26 -37.30
N VAL A 6 10.73 -17.03 -37.82
CA VAL A 6 10.88 -15.82 -36.98
C VAL A 6 9.63 -15.60 -36.14
N TRP A 7 8.44 -15.86 -36.70
CA TRP A 7 7.19 -15.77 -35.95
C TRP A 7 7.07 -16.85 -34.88
N ASP A 8 7.41 -18.09 -35.21
CA ASP A 8 7.40 -19.20 -34.25
C ASP A 8 8.38 -18.94 -33.09
N GLU A 9 9.58 -18.43 -33.39
CA GLU A 9 10.57 -18.07 -32.37
C GLU A 9 10.08 -16.92 -31.47
N LEU A 10 9.42 -15.92 -32.05
CA LEU A 10 8.86 -14.80 -31.29
C LEU A 10 7.71 -15.25 -30.38
N GLU A 11 6.82 -16.11 -30.86
CA GLU A 11 5.74 -16.70 -30.06
C GLU A 11 6.31 -17.53 -28.89
N GLN A 12 7.30 -18.38 -29.15
CA GLN A 12 7.96 -19.17 -28.11
C GLN A 12 8.66 -18.29 -27.06
N ASN A 13 9.28 -17.18 -27.49
CA ASN A 13 9.92 -16.24 -26.59
C ASN A 13 8.88 -15.47 -25.75
N LEU A 14 7.71 -15.15 -26.28
CA LEU A 14 6.63 -14.51 -25.53
C LEU A 14 5.99 -15.45 -24.49
N ILE A 15 5.82 -16.73 -24.84
CA ILE A 15 5.35 -17.75 -23.88
C ILE A 15 6.34 -17.89 -22.73
N LYS A 16 7.64 -18.04 -23.04
CA LYS A 16 8.70 -18.08 -22.02
C LYS A 16 8.74 -16.80 -21.19
N TRP A 17 8.55 -15.64 -21.80
CA TRP A 17 8.51 -14.37 -21.09
C TRP A 17 7.35 -14.32 -20.09
N ARG A 18 6.15 -14.72 -20.52
CA ARG A 18 4.95 -14.80 -19.65
C ARG A 18 5.16 -15.77 -18.49
N ASP A 19 5.70 -16.94 -18.76
CA ASP A 19 5.87 -18.00 -17.74
C ASP A 19 6.99 -17.67 -16.73
N ASN A 20 7.84 -16.68 -17.05
CA ASN A 20 8.86 -16.13 -16.16
C ASN A 20 8.45 -14.81 -15.50
N LEU A 21 7.21 -14.36 -15.69
CA LEU A 21 6.72 -13.22 -14.91
C LEU A 21 6.71 -13.63 -13.43
N PRO A 22 7.30 -12.81 -12.54
CA PRO A 22 7.08 -13.02 -11.11
C PRO A 22 5.58 -12.95 -10.85
N GLU A 23 5.10 -13.60 -9.79
CA GLU A 23 3.77 -13.30 -9.29
C GLU A 23 3.66 -11.78 -9.14
N PHE A 24 2.65 -11.20 -9.79
CA PHE A 24 2.38 -9.79 -9.61
C PHE A 24 2.21 -9.57 -8.10
N PRO A 25 2.97 -8.65 -7.49
CA PRO A 25 2.80 -8.41 -6.06
C PRO A 25 1.35 -8.02 -5.83
N GLU A 26 0.73 -8.67 -4.85
CA GLU A 26 -0.62 -8.31 -4.46
C GLU A 26 -0.59 -6.89 -3.90
N PHE A 27 -1.22 -5.96 -4.60
CA PHE A 27 -1.19 -4.54 -4.25
C PHE A 27 -2.30 -4.19 -3.26
N ASN A 28 -3.35 -5.00 -3.16
CA ASN A 28 -4.44 -4.74 -2.24
C ASN A 28 -4.04 -5.15 -0.80
N PHE A 29 -3.68 -4.17 0.01
CA PHE A 29 -3.31 -4.34 1.41
C PHE A 29 -4.51 -4.65 2.29
N ASP A 30 -5.73 -4.61 1.76
CA ASP A 30 -6.95 -5.01 2.47
C ASP A 30 -7.32 -6.49 2.24
N ILE A 31 -6.56 -7.25 1.43
CA ILE A 31 -6.76 -8.71 1.31
C ILE A 31 -6.40 -9.42 2.62
N SER A 32 -5.29 -9.02 3.24
CA SER A 32 -4.86 -9.50 4.55
C SER A 32 -4.61 -8.32 5.49
N PRO A 33 -5.66 -7.61 5.96
CA PRO A 33 -5.49 -6.31 6.60
C PRO A 33 -4.59 -6.31 7.84
N LEU A 34 -4.67 -7.39 8.62
CA LEU A 34 -3.85 -7.56 9.82
C LEU A 34 -2.38 -7.75 9.48
N GLU A 35 -2.07 -8.52 8.44
CA GLU A 35 -0.69 -8.77 8.00
C GLU A 35 -0.08 -7.48 7.46
N SER A 36 -0.75 -6.82 6.51
CA SER A 36 -0.30 -5.54 5.97
C SER A 36 -0.17 -4.46 7.05
N PHE A 37 -1.07 -4.44 8.03
CA PHE A 37 -0.96 -3.55 9.20
C PHE A 37 0.32 -3.85 10.02
N GLU A 38 0.58 -5.11 10.36
CA GLU A 38 1.77 -5.48 11.14
C GLU A 38 3.08 -5.11 10.44
N GLU A 39 3.13 -5.23 9.12
CA GLU A 39 4.29 -4.85 8.31
C GLU A 39 4.58 -3.35 8.36
N ILE A 40 3.53 -2.50 8.26
CA ILE A 40 3.71 -1.06 8.03
C ILE A 40 3.47 -0.19 9.27
N LYS A 41 2.83 -0.69 10.34
CA LYS A 41 2.51 0.12 11.55
C LYS A 41 3.73 0.72 12.27
N ASN A 42 4.92 0.17 11.99
CA ASN A 42 6.17 0.54 12.62
C ASN A 42 7.01 1.52 11.80
N LEU A 43 6.52 2.00 10.66
CA LEU A 43 7.13 3.14 9.96
C LEU A 43 7.28 4.33 10.92
N SER A 44 8.37 5.06 10.76
CA SER A 44 8.66 6.22 11.59
C SER A 44 7.59 7.32 11.42
N ASN A 45 7.45 8.16 12.44
CA ASN A 45 6.52 9.30 12.37
C ASN A 45 6.80 10.23 11.18
N ASN A 46 8.06 10.33 10.74
CA ASN A 46 8.43 11.15 9.59
C ASN A 46 8.00 10.51 8.26
N GLU A 47 8.08 9.19 8.13
CA GLU A 47 7.60 8.47 6.94
C GLU A 47 6.08 8.58 6.83
N TRP A 48 5.36 8.33 7.92
CA TRP A 48 3.90 8.50 7.95
C TRP A 48 3.46 9.91 7.55
N ARG A 49 4.14 10.93 8.07
CA ARG A 49 3.85 12.32 7.70
C ARG A 49 4.09 12.58 6.22
N LYS A 50 5.21 12.11 5.65
CA LYS A 50 5.51 12.28 4.22
C LYS A 50 4.47 11.62 3.31
N ILE A 51 4.04 10.42 3.67
CA ILE A 51 3.01 9.67 2.93
C ILE A 51 1.68 10.42 3.02
N LEU A 52 1.22 10.72 4.23
CA LEU A 52 -0.11 11.29 4.48
C LEU A 52 -0.22 12.79 4.15
N SER A 53 0.90 13.48 3.92
CA SER A 53 0.88 14.88 3.44
C SER A 53 0.91 14.98 1.91
N ASN A 54 1.02 13.86 1.20
CA ASN A 54 1.10 13.85 -0.25
C ASN A 54 -0.28 13.52 -0.84
N GLU A 55 -0.99 14.57 -1.28
CA GLU A 55 -2.32 14.44 -1.88
C GLU A 55 -2.33 13.49 -3.06
N LYS A 56 -1.29 13.49 -3.90
CA LYS A 56 -1.19 12.56 -5.03
C LYS A 56 -1.15 11.10 -4.58
N ILE A 57 -0.47 10.79 -3.48
CA ILE A 57 -0.47 9.43 -2.92
C ILE A 57 -1.86 9.06 -2.40
N ILE A 58 -2.50 9.98 -1.68
CA ILE A 58 -3.84 9.76 -1.12
C ILE A 58 -4.88 9.56 -2.23
N ASP A 59 -4.80 10.33 -3.30
CA ASP A 59 -5.84 10.37 -4.33
C ASP A 59 -5.62 9.30 -5.43
N GLU A 60 -4.37 8.95 -5.73
CA GLU A 60 -4.06 8.01 -6.82
C GLU A 60 -3.62 6.63 -6.33
N VAL A 61 -2.91 6.54 -5.19
CA VAL A 61 -2.31 5.28 -4.72
C VAL A 61 -3.19 4.59 -3.69
N PHE A 62 -3.67 5.32 -2.68
CA PHE A 62 -4.48 4.72 -1.61
C PHE A 62 -5.76 4.03 -2.11
N PRO A 63 -6.48 4.51 -3.14
CA PRO A 63 -7.64 3.78 -3.66
C PRO A 63 -7.30 2.42 -4.30
N VAL A 64 -6.05 2.26 -4.76
CA VAL A 64 -5.56 1.01 -5.35
C VAL A 64 -5.09 0.04 -4.29
N ILE A 65 -4.35 0.53 -3.29
CA ILE A 65 -3.73 -0.34 -2.27
C ILE A 65 -4.59 -0.53 -1.01
N PHE A 66 -5.55 0.36 -0.75
CA PHE A 66 -6.51 0.28 0.38
C PHE A 66 -7.97 0.47 -0.09
N PRO A 67 -8.46 -0.32 -1.06
CA PRO A 67 -9.79 -0.14 -1.63
C PRO A 67 -10.93 -0.26 -0.59
N GLU A 68 -10.81 -1.16 0.40
CA GLU A 68 -11.79 -1.33 1.47
C GLU A 68 -11.48 -0.52 2.74
N LYS A 69 -10.30 0.10 2.79
CA LYS A 69 -9.77 0.91 3.90
C LYS A 69 -9.65 0.12 5.21
N GLN A 70 -9.60 -1.21 5.17
CA GLN A 70 -9.55 -2.04 6.38
C GLN A 70 -8.24 -1.87 7.13
N THR A 71 -7.11 -1.89 6.42
CA THR A 71 -5.78 -1.65 6.96
C THR A 71 -5.63 -0.22 7.46
N LEU A 72 -6.20 0.75 6.75
CA LEU A 72 -6.22 2.16 7.20
C LEU A 72 -7.00 2.33 8.52
N LYS A 73 -8.11 1.61 8.73
CA LYS A 73 -8.84 1.61 10.02
C LYS A 73 -7.98 1.05 11.16
N LEU A 74 -7.24 -0.04 10.91
CA LEU A 74 -6.32 -0.61 11.90
C LEU A 74 -5.22 0.39 12.28
N LEU A 75 -4.60 1.03 11.28
CA LEU A 75 -3.60 2.08 11.48
C LEU A 75 -4.15 3.27 12.27
N TYR A 76 -5.34 3.75 11.91
CA TYR A 76 -5.99 4.85 12.63
C TYR A 76 -6.19 4.51 14.11
N ASN A 77 -6.72 3.32 14.40
CA ASN A 77 -6.96 2.86 15.77
C ASN A 77 -5.65 2.70 16.56
N GLU A 78 -4.59 2.21 15.92
CA GLU A 78 -3.26 2.08 16.54
C GLU A 78 -2.69 3.46 16.92
N PHE A 79 -2.66 4.41 15.98
CA PHE A 79 -2.13 5.75 16.27
C PHE A 79 -2.98 6.53 17.28
N LYS A 80 -4.30 6.29 17.27
CA LYS A 80 -5.21 6.82 18.30
C LYS A 80 -4.85 6.24 19.68
N THR A 81 -4.72 4.92 19.80
CA THR A 81 -4.35 4.24 21.05
C THR A 81 -2.98 4.68 21.56
N ARG A 82 -1.97 4.77 20.67
CA ARG A 82 -0.63 5.27 21.02
C ARG A 82 -0.68 6.68 21.58
N TYR A 83 -1.50 7.56 20.99
CA TYR A 83 -1.68 8.91 21.51
C TYR A 83 -2.37 8.92 22.89
N GLU A 84 -3.43 8.13 23.08
CA GLU A 84 -4.12 8.00 24.36
C GLU A 84 -3.18 7.51 25.47
N MET A 85 -2.28 6.57 25.16
CA MET A 85 -1.25 6.07 26.10
C MET A 85 -0.10 7.06 26.32
N THR A 86 0.21 7.91 25.33
CA THR A 86 1.33 8.86 25.40
C THR A 86 0.97 10.27 24.93
N PRO A 87 0.04 10.99 25.61
CA PRO A 87 -0.51 12.25 25.10
C PRO A 87 0.52 13.36 24.86
N LYS A 88 1.69 13.30 25.52
CA LYS A 88 2.80 14.22 25.30
C LYS A 88 3.44 14.11 23.90
N ILE A 89 3.29 12.97 23.22
CA ILE A 89 3.82 12.73 21.88
C ILE A 89 2.81 13.21 20.83
N LYS A 90 2.87 14.50 20.51
CA LYS A 90 1.97 15.15 19.55
C LYS A 90 2.02 14.57 18.14
N ALA A 91 3.09 13.85 17.78
CA ALA A 91 3.21 13.21 16.48
C ALA A 91 2.12 12.16 16.26
N TYR A 92 1.75 11.38 17.29
CA TYR A 92 0.71 10.36 17.18
C TYR A 92 -0.68 10.96 16.96
N ALA A 93 -1.01 12.06 17.65
CA ALA A 93 -2.24 12.80 17.41
C ALA A 93 -2.34 13.31 15.96
N ALA A 94 -1.25 13.92 15.46
CA ALA A 94 -1.23 14.45 14.09
C ALA A 94 -1.45 13.34 13.05
N ILE A 95 -0.74 12.21 13.20
CA ILE A 95 -0.88 11.07 12.28
C ILE A 95 -2.28 10.44 12.39
N SER A 96 -2.81 10.28 13.59
CA SER A 96 -4.17 9.76 13.81
C SER A 96 -5.23 10.62 13.12
N GLU A 97 -5.14 11.95 13.21
CA GLU A 97 -6.07 12.85 12.51
C GLU A 97 -5.92 12.81 10.99
N MET A 98 -4.69 12.68 10.47
CA MET A 98 -4.46 12.51 9.03
C MET A 98 -5.04 11.17 8.54
N LEU A 99 -4.81 10.07 9.27
CA LEU A 99 -5.38 8.75 8.97
C LEU A 99 -6.90 8.76 9.06
N LYS A 100 -7.47 9.44 10.06
CA LYS A 100 -8.92 9.60 10.21
C LYS A 100 -9.55 10.24 8.97
N LYS A 101 -8.92 11.30 8.44
CA LYS A 101 -9.39 11.97 7.23
C LYS A 101 -9.46 11.02 6.05
N VAL A 102 -8.38 10.31 5.73
CA VAL A 102 -8.33 9.42 4.57
C VAL A 102 -9.16 8.13 4.76
N THR A 103 -9.41 7.74 6.01
CA THR A 103 -10.17 6.52 6.33
C THR A 103 -11.69 6.75 6.33
N LEU A 104 -12.14 7.91 6.83
CA LEU A 104 -13.56 8.20 7.08
C LEU A 104 -14.17 9.22 6.09
N SER A 105 -13.38 9.78 5.18
CA SER A 105 -13.86 10.53 4.00
C SER A 105 -14.46 9.59 2.96
#